data_AF-A0AAE0A9R4-F1
#
_entry.id   AF-A0AAE0A9R4-F1
#
_cell.length_a   1.000
_cell.length_b   1.000
_cell.length_c   1.000
_cell.angle_alpha   90.00
_cell.angle_beta   90.00
_cell.angle_gamma   90.00
#
_symmetry.space_group_name_H-M   'P 1'
#
loop_
_entity.id
_entity.type
_entity.pdbx_description
1 polymer ?
#
loop_
_entity_poly.entity_id
_entity_poly.type
_entity_poly.pdbx_seq_one_letter_code
_entity_poly.pdbx_strand_id
1 'polypeptide(L)'
;MKVKVLLDISKPLKRWLRLKLDKSDNIVVVALKYERLPEFCYACGRIGHGIKDCPDGEARKGALDGTPTRYGSWLKALMPDKSKPKPYQMGSGNSSDKDRPLDRLSGTLGRGLPSRLDL
;
A
#
# COMPACT_ATOMS: atom_id res chain seq x y z
N MET A 1 0.64 -31.22 3.03
CA MET A 1 2.10 -31.45 3.04
C MET A 1 2.83 -30.11 3.01
N LYS A 2 4.01 -29.96 3.63
CA LYS A 2 4.92 -28.81 3.47
C LYS A 2 6.35 -29.33 3.29
N VAL A 3 7.15 -28.71 2.44
CA VAL A 3 8.53 -29.11 2.13
C VAL A 3 9.47 -27.94 2.46
N LYS A 4 10.63 -28.23 3.06
CA LYS A 4 11.71 -27.25 3.26
C LYS A 4 12.63 -27.26 2.03
N VAL A 5 13.00 -26.10 1.53
CA VAL A 5 13.93 -25.93 0.41
C VAL A 5 14.97 -24.87 0.75
N LEU A 6 16.20 -25.05 0.27
CA LEU A 6 17.23 -24.00 0.34
C LEU A 6 16.95 -22.96 -0.75
N LEU A 7 16.94 -21.68 -0.40
CA LEU A 7 16.78 -20.57 -1.34
C LEU A 7 18.00 -19.65 -1.28
N ASP A 8 18.61 -19.44 -2.44
CA ASP A 8 19.71 -18.50 -2.62
C ASP A 8 19.16 -17.07 -2.74
N ILE A 9 19.37 -16.26 -1.71
CA ILE A 9 18.88 -14.88 -1.62
C ILE A 9 19.65 -13.89 -2.50
N SER A 10 20.81 -14.27 -3.04
CA SER A 10 21.58 -13.45 -3.98
C SER A 10 20.94 -13.43 -5.38
N LYS A 11 20.10 -14.43 -5.68
CA LYS A 11 19.36 -14.55 -6.94
C LYS A 11 17.96 -13.90 -6.81
N PRO A 12 17.41 -13.33 -7.89
CA PRO A 12 16.07 -12.78 -7.87
C PRO A 12 15.00 -13.84 -7.54
N LEU A 13 13.95 -13.42 -6.84
CA LEU A 13 12.80 -14.27 -6.48
C LEU A 13 12.15 -14.90 -7.72
N LYS A 14 11.68 -16.15 -7.58
CA LYS A 14 10.94 -16.83 -8.64
C LYS A 14 9.50 -16.29 -8.65
N ARG A 15 9.08 -15.73 -9.78
CA ARG A 15 7.72 -15.18 -9.97
C ARG A 15 6.71 -16.27 -10.38
N TRP A 16 7.21 -17.30 -11.06
CA TRP A 16 6.42 -18.40 -11.61
C TRP A 16 7.14 -19.74 -11.41
N LEU A 17 6.39 -20.84 -11.38
CA LEU A 17 6.92 -22.19 -11.44
C LEU A 17 6.22 -22.96 -12.57
N ARG A 18 7.01 -23.64 -13.41
CA ARG A 18 6.52 -24.57 -14.43
C ARG A 18 6.44 -25.96 -13.82
N LEU A 19 5.30 -26.64 -13.96
CA LEU A 19 5.02 -27.95 -13.40
C LEU A 19 4.49 -28.86 -14.52
N LYS A 20 5.05 -30.07 -14.63
CA LYS A 20 4.44 -31.18 -15.37
C LYS A 20 3.65 -31.99 -14.34
N LEU A 21 2.31 -32.04 -14.48
CA LEU A 21 1.43 -32.59 -13.43
C LEU A 21 1.22 -34.11 -13.57
N ASP A 22 1.31 -34.63 -14.79
CA ASP A 22 1.02 -36.01 -15.15
C ASP A 22 2.05 -36.57 -16.17
N LYS A 23 1.70 -37.66 -16.87
CA LYS A 23 2.60 -38.29 -17.85
C LYS A 23 2.61 -37.58 -19.21
N SER A 24 1.50 -36.96 -19.62
CA SER A 24 1.41 -36.13 -20.83
C SER A 24 2.21 -34.83 -20.69
N ASP A 25 2.67 -34.23 -21.78
CA ASP A 25 3.49 -33.00 -21.78
C ASP A 25 2.71 -31.70 -21.48
N ASN A 26 1.65 -31.79 -20.69
CA ASN A 26 0.92 -30.65 -20.17
C ASN A 26 1.74 -29.90 -19.11
N ILE A 27 2.19 -28.69 -19.45
CA ILE A 27 2.98 -27.83 -18.56
C ILE A 27 2.10 -26.73 -17.97
N VAL A 28 1.74 -26.88 -16.70
CA VAL A 28 1.03 -25.86 -15.92
C VAL A 28 2.04 -24.80 -15.44
N VAL A 29 1.69 -23.52 -15.56
CA VAL A 29 2.48 -22.41 -15.01
C VAL A 29 1.72 -21.81 -13.83
N VAL A 30 2.28 -21.88 -12.63
CA VAL A 30 1.67 -21.34 -11.41
C VAL A 30 2.41 -20.07 -10.94
N ALA A 31 1.66 -19.06 -10.53
CA ALA A 31 2.19 -17.85 -9.92
C ALA A 31 2.62 -18.12 -8.47
N LEU A 32 3.79 -17.61 -8.08
CA LEU A 32 4.32 -17.79 -6.72
C LEU A 32 4.00 -16.58 -5.84
N LYS A 33 3.57 -16.86 -4.60
CA LYS A 33 3.46 -15.88 -3.52
C LYS A 33 4.21 -16.39 -2.29
N TYR A 34 4.85 -15.48 -1.58
CA TYR A 34 5.73 -15.77 -0.46
C TYR A 34 5.12 -15.28 0.85
N GLU A 35 4.82 -16.21 1.76
CA GLU A 35 4.51 -15.89 3.17
C GLU A 35 5.74 -15.30 3.86
N ARG A 36 5.54 -14.31 4.74
CA ARG A 36 6.60 -13.69 5.57
C ARG A 36 7.82 -13.18 4.78
N LEU A 37 7.65 -12.81 3.51
CA LEU A 37 8.73 -12.32 2.66
C LEU A 37 9.35 -11.02 3.23
N PRO A 38 10.67 -10.97 3.49
CA PRO A 38 11.37 -9.78 3.98
C PRO A 38 11.28 -8.55 3.05
N GLU A 39 12.01 -7.49 3.41
CA GLU A 39 12.34 -6.41 2.48
C GLU A 39 13.12 -6.99 1.28
N PHE A 40 12.75 -6.56 0.06
CA PHE A 40 13.34 -7.05 -1.18
C PHE A 40 13.17 -6.00 -2.29
N CYS A 41 14.20 -5.86 -3.12
CA CYS A 41 14.25 -4.84 -4.15
C CYS A 41 13.23 -5.12 -5.25
N TYR A 42 12.26 -4.23 -5.47
CA TYR A 42 11.28 -4.41 -6.56
C TYR A 42 11.91 -4.27 -7.96
N ALA A 43 13.04 -3.57 -8.08
CA ALA A 43 13.77 -3.42 -9.35
C ALA A 43 14.46 -4.73 -9.78
N CYS A 44 15.39 -5.24 -8.97
CA CYS A 44 16.18 -6.44 -9.31
C CYS A 44 15.60 -7.77 -8.78
N GLY A 45 14.65 -7.73 -7.84
CA GLY A 45 13.96 -8.90 -7.29
C GLY A 45 14.71 -9.67 -6.20
N ARG A 46 15.85 -9.17 -5.70
CA ARG A 46 16.68 -9.81 -4.66
C ARG A 46 16.29 -9.34 -3.25
N ILE A 47 16.54 -10.15 -2.23
CA ILE A 47 16.23 -9.83 -0.82
C ILE A 47 17.29 -8.90 -0.21
N GLY A 48 16.88 -8.08 0.77
CA GLY A 48 17.79 -7.40 1.71
C GLY A 48 18.25 -6.00 1.33
N HIS A 49 17.65 -5.36 0.33
CA HIS A 49 17.89 -3.96 -0.01
C HIS A 49 16.73 -3.38 -0.83
N GLY A 50 16.47 -2.08 -0.67
CA GLY A 50 15.43 -1.36 -1.41
C GLY A 50 15.83 -0.97 -2.83
N ILE A 51 14.99 -0.20 -3.53
CA ILE A 51 15.29 0.29 -4.89
C ILE A 51 16.50 1.23 -4.89
N LYS A 52 16.62 2.12 -3.89
CA LYS A 52 17.70 3.13 -3.81
C LYS A 52 19.09 2.50 -3.76
N ASP A 53 19.21 1.41 -3.01
CA ASP A 53 20.47 0.71 -2.70
C ASP A 53 20.72 -0.47 -3.66
N CYS A 54 19.93 -0.57 -4.72
CA CYS A 54 20.03 -1.62 -5.73
C CYS A 54 21.36 -1.54 -6.50
N PRO A 55 22.18 -2.62 -6.51
CA PRO A 55 23.47 -2.65 -7.21
C PRO A 55 23.33 -2.77 -8.72
N ASP A 56 22.16 -3.23 -9.20
CA ASP A 56 21.77 -3.17 -10.61
C ASP A 56 21.34 -1.73 -10.92
N GLY A 57 22.27 -0.96 -11.50
CA GLY A 57 22.11 0.46 -11.76
C GLY A 57 21.06 0.79 -12.82
N GLU A 58 20.89 -0.07 -13.83
CA GLU A 58 19.89 0.09 -14.88
C GLU A 58 18.49 -0.16 -14.32
N ALA A 59 18.29 -1.29 -13.63
CA ALA A 59 17.01 -1.60 -13.00
C ALA A 59 16.66 -0.56 -11.93
N ARG A 60 17.65 -0.05 -11.17
CA ARG A 60 17.46 1.06 -10.23
C ARG A 60 16.98 2.32 -10.94
N LYS A 61 17.67 2.75 -12.01
CA LYS A 61 17.32 3.97 -12.74
C LYS A 61 15.89 3.88 -13.28
N GLY A 62 15.55 2.82 -14.02
CA GLY A 62 14.20 2.64 -14.56
C GLY A 62 13.12 2.65 -13.48
N ALA A 63 13.37 2.01 -12.32
CA ALA A 63 12.43 1.99 -11.19
C ALA A 63 12.27 3.36 -10.49
N LEU A 64 13.28 4.22 -10.51
CA LEU A 64 13.21 5.60 -10.01
C LEU A 64 12.56 6.56 -11.03
N ASP A 65 12.78 6.31 -12.33
CA ASP A 65 12.13 7.02 -13.45
C ASP A 65 10.63 6.68 -13.60
N GLY A 66 10.05 5.87 -12.69
CA GLY A 66 8.64 5.47 -12.70
C GLY A 66 8.30 4.32 -13.65
N THR A 67 9.29 3.65 -14.26
CA THR A 67 9.06 2.49 -15.13
C THR A 67 8.48 1.33 -14.30
N PRO A 68 7.43 0.62 -14.77
CA PRO A 68 6.84 -0.49 -14.02
C PRO A 68 7.86 -1.61 -13.75
N THR A 69 8.09 -1.89 -12.47
CA THR A 69 9.11 -2.84 -12.03
C THR A 69 8.72 -4.29 -12.28
N ARG A 70 9.71 -5.16 -12.56
CA ARG A 70 9.48 -6.59 -12.85
C ARG A 70 8.94 -7.39 -11.65
N TYR A 71 8.99 -6.81 -10.45
CA TYR A 71 8.53 -7.37 -9.18
C TYR A 71 7.69 -6.31 -8.44
N GLY A 72 6.93 -6.72 -7.42
CA GLY A 72 6.15 -5.81 -6.59
C GLY A 72 5.47 -6.50 -5.41
N SER A 73 4.61 -5.77 -4.70
CA SER A 73 3.88 -6.23 -3.51
C SER A 73 3.06 -7.50 -3.73
N TRP A 74 2.61 -7.76 -4.95
CA TRP A 74 1.85 -8.94 -5.37
C TRP A 74 2.57 -10.29 -5.16
N LEU A 75 3.90 -10.27 -4.99
CA LEU A 75 4.71 -11.43 -4.59
C LEU A 75 4.57 -11.79 -3.11
N LYS A 76 4.12 -10.86 -2.25
CA LYS A 76 3.86 -11.13 -0.84
C LYS A 76 2.50 -11.83 -0.73
N ALA A 77 2.44 -12.93 0.00
CA ALA A 77 1.17 -13.54 0.37
C ALA A 77 0.40 -12.59 1.30
N LEU A 78 -0.92 -12.53 1.16
CA LEU A 78 -1.76 -11.85 2.15
C LEU A 78 -1.66 -12.66 3.46
N MET A 79 -1.09 -12.06 4.50
CA MET A 79 -1.14 -12.66 5.83
C MET A 79 -2.60 -12.61 6.31
N PRO A 80 -3.21 -13.72 6.76
CA PRO A 80 -4.54 -13.67 7.33
C PRO A 80 -4.50 -12.79 8.58
N ASP A 81 -5.37 -11.78 8.63
CA ASP A 81 -5.38 -10.81 9.72
C ASP A 81 -5.69 -11.52 11.05
N LYS A 82 -4.85 -11.30 12.06
CA LYS A 82 -5.19 -11.63 13.44
C LYS A 82 -6.14 -10.54 13.92
N SER A 83 -7.42 -10.72 13.57
CA SER A 83 -8.55 -9.86 13.90
C SER A 83 -8.33 -9.09 15.20
N LYS A 84 -8.07 -7.79 15.08
CA LYS A 84 -7.90 -6.90 16.24
C LYS A 84 -9.13 -7.06 17.14
N PRO A 85 -8.98 -7.24 18.47
CA PRO A 85 -10.14 -7.31 19.35
C PRO A 85 -10.96 -6.02 19.19
N LYS A 86 -12.25 -6.20 18.90
CA LYS A 86 -13.18 -5.11 18.62
C LYS A 86 -13.27 -4.21 19.86
N PRO A 87 -13.01 -2.89 19.77
CA PRO A 87 -13.14 -2.01 20.93
C PRO A 87 -14.58 -2.05 21.42
N TYR A 88 -14.75 -2.34 22.71
CA TYR A 88 -16.05 -2.48 23.34
C TYR A 88 -16.78 -1.13 23.32
N GLN A 89 -17.96 -1.10 22.68
CA GLN A 89 -18.83 0.07 22.61
C GLN A 89 -19.52 0.28 23.96
N MET A 90 -18.81 0.91 24.89
CA MET A 90 -19.34 1.25 26.21
C MET A 90 -20.20 2.51 26.08
N GLY A 91 -21.50 2.31 25.81
CA GLY A 91 -22.45 3.40 25.70
C GLY A 91 -22.62 4.16 27.01
N SER A 92 -22.77 5.48 26.92
CA SER A 92 -23.18 6.35 28.02
C SER A 92 -23.92 7.54 27.41
N GLY A 93 -25.23 7.36 27.21
CA GLY A 93 -26.10 8.44 26.78
C GLY A 93 -26.51 9.30 27.97
N ASN A 94 -26.76 10.59 27.74
CA ASN A 94 -27.50 11.42 28.67
C ASN A 94 -28.52 12.26 27.91
N SER A 95 -29.61 12.63 28.58
CA SER A 95 -30.86 13.05 27.95
C SER A 95 -31.03 14.56 27.84
N SER A 96 -32.06 14.94 27.07
CA SER A 96 -32.94 16.10 27.24
C SER A 96 -32.71 17.31 26.34
N ASP A 97 -33.84 17.82 25.85
CA ASP A 97 -34.06 18.92 24.94
C ASP A 97 -33.68 20.29 25.53
N LYS A 98 -33.42 21.30 24.69
CA LYS A 98 -34.39 22.41 24.49
C LYS A 98 -33.97 23.56 23.52
N ASP A 99 -35.00 24.02 22.81
CA ASP A 99 -35.30 25.41 22.42
C ASP A 99 -34.40 26.18 21.41
N ARG A 100 -34.86 27.40 21.07
CA ARG A 100 -34.66 28.14 19.80
C ARG A 100 -33.72 29.36 19.90
N PRO A 101 -33.28 29.97 18.77
CA PRO A 101 -32.25 31.02 18.73
C PRO A 101 -32.80 32.45 18.90
N LEU A 102 -31.91 33.41 19.23
CA LEU A 102 -32.07 34.83 18.91
C LEU A 102 -30.73 35.62 18.91
N ASP A 103 -30.78 36.86 18.42
CA ASP A 103 -29.70 37.69 17.89
C ASP A 103 -28.88 38.56 18.89
N ARG A 104 -27.94 39.34 18.31
CA ARG A 104 -27.35 40.64 18.73
C ARG A 104 -25.95 40.65 19.38
N LEU A 105 -25.15 41.73 19.30
CA LEU A 105 -24.81 42.71 18.22
C LEU A 105 -23.83 43.78 18.78
N SER A 106 -22.64 43.94 18.19
CA SER A 106 -21.78 45.16 18.14
C SER A 106 -20.45 44.80 17.43
N GLY A 107 -19.74 45.63 16.66
CA GLY A 107 -19.83 47.10 16.44
C GLY A 107 -18.61 47.80 17.06
N THR A 108 -17.86 48.72 16.42
CA THR A 108 -17.87 49.37 15.07
C THR A 108 -16.37 49.62 14.66
N LEU A 109 -15.91 50.21 13.54
CA LEU A 109 -16.38 51.12 12.46
C LEU A 109 -16.15 50.42 11.06
N GLY A 110 -15.99 51.02 9.86
CA GLY A 110 -15.73 52.38 9.33
C GLY A 110 -14.23 52.70 9.18
N ARG A 111 -13.73 53.46 8.18
CA ARG A 111 -14.34 54.29 7.11
C ARG A 111 -13.42 54.23 5.85
N GLY A 112 -13.85 54.40 4.60
CA GLY A 112 -15.20 54.53 4.02
C GLY A 112 -15.20 55.05 2.57
N LEU A 113 -16.31 54.79 1.85
CA LEU A 113 -16.75 55.36 0.55
C LEU A 113 -15.97 55.00 -0.75
N PRO A 114 -16.58 55.17 -1.96
CA PRO A 114 -16.25 54.38 -3.16
C PRO A 114 -16.11 55.19 -4.47
N SER A 115 -15.91 54.48 -5.59
CA SER A 115 -16.45 54.88 -6.89
C SER A 115 -16.72 53.68 -7.80
N ARG A 116 -17.90 53.68 -8.46
CA ARG A 116 -18.05 53.07 -9.79
C ARG A 116 -17.64 54.11 -10.82
N LEU A 117 -17.19 53.67 -11.99
CA LEU A 117 -17.82 54.09 -13.24
C LEU A 117 -17.51 53.07 -14.33
N ASP A 118 -18.49 52.89 -15.21
CA ASP A 118 -18.49 51.93 -16.31
C ASP A 118 -17.88 52.58 -17.56
N LEU A 119 -17.03 51.84 -18.31
CA LEU A 119 -16.72 52.08 -19.72
C LEU A 119 -16.25 50.79 -20.40
#